data_AF-A0AAN8SB27-F1
#
_entry.id   AF-A0AAN8SB27-F1
#
_cell.length_a   1.000
_cell.length_b   1.000
_cell.length_c   1.000
_cell.angle_alpha   90.00
_cell.angle_beta   90.00
_cell.angle_gamma   90.00
#
_symmetry.space_group_name_H-M   'P 1'
#
loop_
_entity.id
_entity.type
_entity.pdbx_description
1 polymer ?
#
loop_
_entity_poly.entity_id
_entity_poly.type
_entity_poly.pdbx_seq_one_letter_code
_entity_poly.pdbx_strand_id
1 'polypeptide(L)'
;MNETNQDQLTKEEMYVIDAIKESLSTNVSILESSFSGIPYNSFTKIFKEIRNEIDDSKFSTFVDVIKSWKSDFLVEESLKAVVLSKLQGKKESSACTIFSLTELAKSKPSQLCHNVLIPLLTDESFDFTDVELISSLYDTLPTPQKDLIILSLTKKDKIEELDWQFLDSMVKQLSSSGVINIVECVRKWSNKFTKSQVFGKFLVNLCKNLNSFNDTDTISFVIEKHETIFKRQALKYLQEKLSVKF
;
A
#
# COMPACT_ATOMS: atom_id res chain seq x y z
N MET A 1 7.99 -10.26 -44.36
CA MET A 1 6.80 -9.70 -43.71
C MET A 1 7.29 -8.90 -42.53
N ASN A 2 6.89 -7.63 -42.46
CA ASN A 2 7.45 -6.60 -41.58
C ASN A 2 7.25 -6.93 -40.10
N GLU A 3 8.36 -7.03 -39.37
CA GLU A 3 8.38 -6.77 -37.92
C GLU A 3 8.25 -5.25 -37.71
N THR A 4 7.02 -4.76 -37.67
CA THR A 4 6.73 -3.35 -37.42
C THR A 4 6.96 -3.00 -35.95
N ASN A 5 8.11 -2.41 -35.66
CA ASN A 5 8.25 -1.10 -35.01
C ASN A 5 7.39 -0.77 -33.76
N GLN A 6 7.15 -1.72 -32.84
CA GLN A 6 6.37 -1.45 -31.62
C GLN A 6 7.10 -0.59 -30.56
N ASP A 7 8.43 -0.44 -30.64
CA ASP A 7 9.21 0.28 -29.62
C ASP A 7 9.61 1.72 -29.97
N GLN A 8 9.39 2.20 -31.20
CA GLN A 8 9.74 3.60 -31.53
C GLN A 8 8.69 4.59 -31.02
N LEU A 9 9.13 5.61 -30.26
CA LEU A 9 8.27 6.70 -29.79
C LEU A 9 7.80 7.54 -30.98
N THR A 10 6.52 7.89 -31.00
CA THR A 10 5.94 8.85 -31.94
C THR A 10 6.39 10.28 -31.59
N LYS A 11 6.22 11.21 -32.53
CA LYS A 11 6.59 12.62 -32.30
C LYS A 11 5.76 13.24 -31.19
N GLU A 12 4.49 12.86 -31.11
CA GLU A 12 3.54 13.30 -30.10
C GLU A 12 3.93 12.75 -28.71
N GLU A 13 4.31 11.48 -28.62
CA GLU A 13 4.85 10.89 -27.38
C GLU A 13 6.14 11.58 -26.92
N MET A 14 7.07 11.85 -27.86
CA MET A 14 8.32 12.57 -27.55
C MET A 14 8.05 13.99 -27.04
N TYR A 15 7.13 14.71 -27.67
CA TYR A 15 6.74 16.06 -27.23
C TYR A 15 6.22 16.06 -25.78
N VAL A 16 5.38 15.08 -25.43
CA VAL A 16 4.87 14.93 -24.07
C VAL A 16 5.97 14.58 -23.08
N ILE A 17 6.90 13.70 -23.46
CA ILE A 17 8.07 13.37 -22.63
C ILE A 17 8.90 14.63 -22.37
N ASP A 18 9.19 15.43 -23.40
CA ASP A 18 9.98 16.66 -23.26
C ASP A 18 9.27 17.68 -22.37
N ALA A 19 7.95 17.85 -22.52
CA ALA A 19 7.14 18.72 -21.65
C ALA A 19 7.18 18.26 -20.18
N ILE A 20 7.17 16.94 -19.94
CA ILE A 20 7.32 16.38 -18.60
C ILE A 20 8.71 16.67 -18.04
N LYS A 21 9.77 16.46 -18.83
CA LYS A 21 11.16 16.74 -18.42
C LYS A 21 11.38 18.21 -18.08
N GLU A 22 10.83 19.12 -18.89
CA GLU A 22 10.91 20.56 -18.63
C GLU A 22 10.21 20.93 -17.32
N SER A 23 9.03 20.36 -17.07
CA SER A 23 8.26 20.62 -15.85
C SER A 23 8.95 20.09 -14.60
N LEU A 24 9.59 18.92 -14.69
CA LEU A 24 10.45 18.39 -13.62
C LEU A 24 11.66 19.29 -13.32
N SER A 25 12.11 20.07 -14.29
CA SER A 25 13.28 20.97 -14.15
C SER A 25 12.89 22.37 -13.67
N THR A 26 11.66 22.82 -13.96
CA THR A 26 11.20 24.19 -13.72
C THR A 26 10.17 24.30 -12.59
N ASN A 27 9.72 23.18 -12.02
CA ASN A 27 8.62 23.11 -11.05
C ASN A 27 7.30 23.74 -11.55
N VAL A 28 7.11 23.79 -12.87
CA VAL A 28 5.85 24.24 -13.48
C VAL A 28 4.92 23.04 -13.63
N SER A 29 3.64 23.21 -13.28
CA SER A 29 2.65 22.15 -13.48
C SER A 29 2.47 21.86 -14.97
N ILE A 30 2.64 20.60 -15.36
CA ILE A 30 2.25 20.15 -16.70
C ILE A 30 0.74 20.32 -16.82
N LEU A 31 0.30 21.07 -17.82
CA LEU A 31 -1.10 21.11 -18.16
C LEU A 31 -1.51 19.72 -18.66
N GLU A 32 -2.53 19.12 -18.06
CA GLU A 32 -3.10 17.84 -18.56
C GLU A 32 -3.44 17.89 -20.05
N SER A 33 -3.70 19.08 -20.59
CA SER A 33 -3.90 19.30 -22.03
C SER A 33 -2.73 18.88 -22.90
N SER A 34 -1.50 18.82 -22.37
CA SER A 34 -0.33 18.32 -23.10
C SER A 34 -0.50 16.85 -23.49
N PHE A 35 -1.33 16.09 -22.77
CA PHE A 35 -1.65 14.70 -23.10
C PHE A 35 -2.84 14.57 -24.07
N SER A 36 -3.41 15.68 -24.53
CA SER A 36 -4.54 15.66 -25.46
C SER A 36 -4.14 15.03 -26.79
N GLY A 37 -4.91 14.03 -27.23
CA GLY A 37 -4.64 13.31 -28.49
C GLY A 37 -3.63 12.17 -28.37
N ILE A 38 -3.07 11.93 -27.17
CA ILE A 38 -2.22 10.76 -26.93
C ILE A 38 -3.08 9.50 -26.77
N PRO A 39 -2.82 8.43 -27.53
CA PRO A 39 -3.50 7.15 -27.38
C PRO A 39 -3.34 6.54 -25.99
N TYR A 40 -4.38 5.88 -25.47
CA TYR A 40 -4.34 5.26 -24.14
C TYR A 40 -3.20 4.25 -23.94
N ASN A 41 -2.83 3.51 -24.98
CA ASN A 41 -1.74 2.54 -24.95
C ASN A 41 -0.34 3.18 -24.94
N SER A 42 -0.23 4.49 -25.21
CA SER A 42 1.04 5.23 -25.23
C SER A 42 1.49 5.68 -23.84
N PHE A 43 0.58 5.86 -22.89
CA PHE A 43 0.91 6.41 -21.56
C PHE A 43 1.88 5.54 -20.78
N THR A 44 1.69 4.22 -20.80
CA THR A 44 2.62 3.30 -20.14
C THR A 44 4.03 3.42 -20.72
N LYS A 45 4.16 3.65 -22.04
CA LYS A 45 5.45 3.83 -22.72
C LYS A 45 6.10 5.17 -22.34
N ILE A 46 5.33 6.25 -22.37
CA ILE A 46 5.76 7.59 -21.95
C ILE A 46 6.30 7.56 -20.52
N PHE A 47 5.54 7.01 -19.57
CA PHE A 47 5.94 6.99 -18.17
C PHE A 47 7.11 6.04 -17.89
N LYS A 48 7.26 4.95 -18.65
CA LYS A 48 8.46 4.10 -18.58
C LYS A 48 9.72 4.86 -18.98
N GLU A 49 9.65 5.70 -20.00
CA GLU A 49 10.79 6.52 -20.43
C GLU A 49 11.17 7.54 -19.36
N ILE A 50 10.17 8.22 -18.79
CA ILE A 50 10.38 9.27 -17.78
C ILE A 50 10.86 8.70 -16.44
N ARG A 51 10.50 7.45 -16.11
CA ARG A 51 10.91 6.78 -14.86
C ARG A 51 12.41 6.90 -14.60
N ASN A 52 13.23 6.73 -15.64
CA ASN A 52 14.69 6.74 -15.53
C ASN A 52 15.26 8.14 -15.27
N GLU A 53 14.49 9.18 -15.58
CA GLU A 53 14.88 10.59 -15.47
C GLU A 53 14.49 11.21 -14.12
N ILE A 54 13.55 10.57 -13.41
CA ILE A 54 13.15 10.96 -12.07
C ILE A 54 14.13 10.32 -11.11
N ASP A 55 15.07 11.07 -10.56
CA ASP A 55 15.86 10.67 -9.42
C ASP A 55 15.17 11.10 -8.11
N ASP A 56 15.82 10.88 -6.96
CA ASP A 56 15.28 11.26 -5.66
C ASP A 56 15.12 12.80 -5.52
N SER A 57 15.87 13.61 -6.29
CA SER A 57 15.77 15.08 -6.27
C SER A 57 14.54 15.59 -7.02
N LYS A 58 14.15 14.90 -8.11
CA LYS A 58 12.97 15.23 -8.93
C LYS A 58 11.69 14.52 -8.48
N PHE A 59 11.79 13.55 -7.58
CA PHE A 59 10.64 12.75 -7.15
C PHE A 59 9.54 13.58 -6.49
N SER A 60 9.91 14.54 -5.64
CA SER A 60 8.94 15.46 -5.01
C SER A 60 8.19 16.27 -6.05
N THR A 61 8.90 16.87 -7.01
CA THR A 61 8.29 17.62 -8.12
C THR A 61 7.36 16.76 -8.96
N PHE A 62 7.77 15.52 -9.26
CA PHE A 62 6.94 14.58 -10.00
C PHE A 62 5.63 14.28 -9.27
N VAL A 63 5.68 14.06 -7.95
CA VAL A 63 4.49 13.84 -7.14
C VAL A 63 3.59 15.08 -7.14
N ASP A 64 4.15 16.28 -7.02
CA ASP A 64 3.37 17.53 -7.10
C ASP A 64 2.67 17.72 -8.45
N VAL A 65 3.33 17.34 -9.54
CA VAL A 65 2.73 17.32 -10.88
C VAL A 65 1.55 16.34 -10.92
N ILE A 66 1.71 15.11 -10.43
CA ILE A 66 0.61 14.12 -10.38
C ILE A 66 -0.55 14.62 -9.53
N LYS A 67 -0.28 15.27 -8.39
CA LYS A 67 -1.33 15.83 -7.52
C LYS A 67 -2.20 16.85 -8.24
N SER A 68 -1.64 17.58 -9.20
CA SER A 68 -2.36 18.58 -9.99
C SER A 68 -3.30 17.98 -11.04
N TRP A 69 -3.12 16.71 -11.40
CA TRP A 69 -3.94 16.05 -12.42
C TRP A 69 -5.33 15.68 -11.90
N LYS A 70 -6.34 16.00 -12.71
CA LYS A 70 -7.75 15.65 -12.51
C LYS A 70 -8.09 14.27 -13.10
N SER A 71 -7.37 13.84 -14.13
CA SER A 71 -7.58 12.55 -14.77
C SER A 71 -7.06 11.41 -13.90
N ASP A 72 -7.97 10.63 -13.33
CA ASP A 72 -7.62 9.44 -12.55
C ASP A 72 -6.78 8.47 -13.37
N PHE A 73 -7.10 8.29 -14.65
CA PHE A 73 -6.33 7.43 -15.54
C PHE A 73 -4.84 7.82 -15.64
N LEU A 74 -4.54 9.13 -15.79
CA LEU A 74 -3.15 9.59 -15.87
C LEU A 74 -2.42 9.38 -14.54
N VAL A 75 -3.11 9.64 -13.44
CA VAL A 75 -2.58 9.38 -12.09
C VAL A 75 -2.28 7.89 -11.91
N GLU A 76 -3.19 6.99 -12.30
CA GLU A 76 -3.01 5.55 -12.17
C GLU A 76 -1.82 5.04 -13.00
N GLU A 77 -1.73 5.42 -14.28
CA GLU A 77 -0.66 4.96 -15.15
C GLU A 77 0.71 5.50 -14.71
N SER A 78 0.78 6.75 -14.26
CA SER A 78 2.02 7.32 -13.71
C SER A 78 2.46 6.65 -12.41
N LEU A 79 1.52 6.37 -11.50
CA LEU A 79 1.78 5.66 -10.26
C LEU A 79 2.34 4.25 -10.50
N LYS A 80 1.71 3.47 -11.39
CA LYS A 80 2.17 2.11 -11.73
C LYS A 80 3.54 2.13 -12.41
N ALA A 81 3.72 2.99 -13.40
CA ALA A 81 4.92 2.97 -14.24
C ALA A 81 6.14 3.57 -13.54
N VAL A 82 5.96 4.58 -12.68
CA VAL A 82 7.06 5.31 -12.05
C VAL A 82 7.20 5.02 -10.56
N VAL A 83 6.12 5.18 -9.78
CA VAL A 83 6.20 5.12 -8.31
C VAL A 83 6.39 3.68 -7.85
N LEU A 84 5.47 2.79 -8.23
CA LEU A 84 5.53 1.37 -7.85
C LEU A 84 6.87 0.77 -8.27
N SER A 85 7.29 1.03 -9.50
CA SER A 85 8.52 0.49 -10.06
C SER A 85 9.79 1.06 -9.39
N LYS A 86 9.74 2.26 -8.81
CA LYS A 86 10.85 2.81 -8.01
C LYS A 86 10.93 2.21 -6.62
N LEU A 87 9.80 1.81 -6.05
CA LEU A 87 9.73 1.22 -4.71
C LEU A 87 10.05 -0.28 -4.75
N GLN A 88 9.66 -0.98 -5.82
CA GLN A 88 10.04 -2.38 -6.04
C GLN A 88 11.57 -2.52 -6.07
N GLY A 89 12.10 -3.35 -5.16
CA GLY A 89 13.53 -3.66 -5.06
C GLY A 89 14.38 -2.63 -4.29
N LYS A 90 13.78 -1.55 -3.77
CA LYS A 90 14.47 -0.67 -2.80
C LYS A 90 14.36 -1.27 -1.39
N LYS A 91 15.47 -1.26 -0.66
CA LYS A 91 15.50 -1.67 0.76
C LYS A 91 15.01 -0.58 1.71
N GLU A 92 15.23 0.69 1.34
CA GLU A 92 14.90 1.84 2.16
C GLU A 92 14.56 3.03 1.26
N SER A 93 13.46 3.72 1.55
CA SER A 93 13.08 4.96 0.89
C SER A 93 13.72 6.15 1.57
N SER A 94 14.13 7.13 0.77
CA SER A 94 14.59 8.40 1.29
C SER A 94 13.45 9.16 1.99
N ALA A 95 13.78 9.99 2.97
CA ALA A 95 12.81 10.84 3.67
C ALA A 95 11.98 11.71 2.69
N CYS A 96 12.60 12.15 1.59
CA CYS A 96 11.92 12.87 0.50
C CYS A 96 10.82 12.01 -0.15
N THR A 97 11.12 10.73 -0.44
CA THR A 97 10.17 9.78 -1.02
C THR A 97 9.00 9.53 -0.06
N ILE A 98 9.29 9.28 1.22
CA ILE A 98 8.28 9.05 2.26
C ILE A 98 7.36 10.26 2.39
N PHE A 99 7.94 11.47 2.52
CA PHE A 99 7.17 12.71 2.63
C PHE A 99 6.28 12.94 1.41
N SER A 100 6.84 12.83 0.20
CA SER A 100 6.11 13.09 -1.05
C SER A 100 4.93 12.13 -1.21
N LEU A 101 5.14 10.82 -0.98
CA LEU A 101 4.06 9.84 -1.08
C LEU A 101 3.01 10.00 0.02
N THR A 102 3.42 10.45 1.21
CA THR A 102 2.49 10.78 2.29
C THR A 102 1.59 11.96 1.91
N GLU A 103 2.15 13.01 1.29
CA GLU A 103 1.36 14.13 0.76
C GLU A 103 0.44 13.71 -0.41
N LEU A 104 0.88 12.77 -1.24
CA LEU A 104 0.03 12.17 -2.26
C LEU A 104 -1.10 11.34 -1.66
N ALA A 105 -0.84 10.59 -0.58
CA ALA A 105 -1.86 9.81 0.12
C ALA A 105 -3.00 10.67 0.66
N LYS A 106 -2.69 11.90 1.11
CA LYS A 106 -3.72 12.87 1.58
C LYS A 106 -4.63 13.36 0.46
N SER A 107 -4.10 13.49 -0.75
CA SER A 107 -4.82 14.12 -1.89
C SER A 107 -5.46 13.10 -2.83
N LYS A 108 -4.83 11.94 -3.02
CA LYS A 108 -5.23 10.86 -3.93
C LYS A 108 -5.16 9.49 -3.23
N PRO A 109 -5.84 9.29 -2.08
CA PRO A 109 -5.70 8.09 -1.25
C PRO A 109 -6.07 6.81 -1.99
N SER A 110 -7.16 6.84 -2.79
CA SER A 110 -7.63 5.66 -3.51
C SER A 110 -6.63 5.21 -4.58
N GLN A 111 -6.13 6.15 -5.36
CA GLN A 111 -5.21 5.89 -6.46
C GLN A 111 -3.88 5.36 -5.92
N LEU A 112 -3.32 5.97 -4.86
CA LEU A 112 -2.10 5.49 -4.23
C LEU A 112 -2.28 4.08 -3.64
N CYS A 113 -3.40 3.84 -2.95
CA CYS A 113 -3.69 2.56 -2.34
C CYS A 113 -3.77 1.42 -3.37
N HIS A 114 -4.55 1.60 -4.45
CA HIS A 114 -4.78 0.55 -5.43
C HIS A 114 -3.60 0.30 -6.38
N ASN A 115 -2.84 1.34 -6.70
CA ASN A 115 -1.83 1.27 -7.76
C ASN A 115 -0.39 1.18 -7.25
N VAL A 116 -0.18 1.44 -5.96
CA VAL A 116 1.16 1.35 -5.35
C VAL A 116 1.12 0.42 -4.15
N LEU A 117 0.36 0.77 -3.11
CA LEU A 117 0.49 0.10 -1.82
C LEU A 117 0.00 -1.36 -1.84
N ILE A 118 -1.18 -1.64 -2.40
CA ILE A 118 -1.68 -3.01 -2.55
C ILE A 118 -0.71 -3.84 -3.41
N PRO A 119 -0.32 -3.41 -4.63
CA PRO A 119 0.66 -4.13 -5.44
C PRO A 119 1.95 -4.45 -4.69
N LEU A 120 2.55 -3.47 -3.98
CA LEU A 120 3.76 -3.69 -3.19
C LEU A 120 3.56 -4.77 -2.12
N LEU A 121 2.46 -4.71 -1.37
CA LEU A 121 2.19 -5.65 -0.28
C LEU A 121 1.86 -7.06 -0.75
N THR A 122 1.30 -7.19 -1.95
CA THR A 122 0.95 -8.49 -2.55
C THR A 122 2.06 -9.08 -3.41
N ASP A 123 3.09 -8.31 -3.76
CA ASP A 123 4.24 -8.77 -4.52
C ASP A 123 5.11 -9.67 -3.64
N GLU A 124 5.26 -10.94 -4.04
CA GLU A 124 6.06 -11.93 -3.29
C GLU A 124 7.56 -11.59 -3.26
N SER A 125 8.02 -10.75 -4.19
CA SER A 125 9.40 -10.28 -4.24
C SER A 125 9.66 -9.05 -3.38
N PHE A 126 8.60 -8.45 -2.82
CA PHE A 126 8.72 -7.24 -2.02
C PHE A 126 9.23 -7.56 -0.63
N ASP A 127 10.47 -7.15 -0.38
CA ASP A 127 11.09 -7.18 0.94
C ASP A 127 10.48 -6.04 1.79
N PHE A 128 9.81 -6.38 2.88
CA PHE A 128 9.18 -5.46 3.83
C PHE A 128 10.19 -4.60 4.62
N THR A 129 11.40 -4.39 4.10
CA THR A 129 12.46 -3.65 4.78
C THR A 129 12.13 -2.17 4.95
N ASP A 130 11.27 -1.60 4.11
CA ASP A 130 10.84 -0.20 4.21
C ASP A 130 9.60 0.00 5.11
N VAL A 131 9.69 -0.48 6.35
CA VAL A 131 8.60 -0.41 7.34
C VAL A 131 8.13 1.04 7.58
N GLU A 132 9.05 2.01 7.51
CA GLU A 132 8.75 3.42 7.74
C GLU A 132 7.84 4.00 6.66
N LEU A 133 8.14 3.74 5.37
CA LEU A 133 7.28 4.15 4.27
C LEU A 133 5.88 3.58 4.44
N ILE A 134 5.78 2.26 4.60
CA ILE A 134 4.49 1.58 4.61
C ILE A 134 3.65 2.03 5.80
N SER A 135 4.27 2.20 6.98
CA SER A 135 3.59 2.71 8.18
C SER A 135 3.10 4.16 7.99
N SER A 136 3.94 5.04 7.43
CA SER A 136 3.61 6.44 7.18
C SER A 136 2.45 6.59 6.19
N LEU A 137 2.47 5.79 5.12
CA LEU A 137 1.38 5.75 4.14
C LEU A 137 0.10 5.22 4.77
N TYR A 138 0.17 4.10 5.50
CA TYR A 138 -0.99 3.52 6.14
C TYR A 138 -1.64 4.51 7.11
N ASP A 139 -0.88 5.14 8.01
CA ASP A 139 -1.43 6.08 8.99
C ASP A 139 -2.21 7.23 8.35
N THR A 140 -1.75 7.67 7.18
CA THR A 140 -2.34 8.78 6.42
C THR A 140 -3.62 8.39 5.66
N LEU A 141 -3.82 7.10 5.37
CA LEU A 141 -4.96 6.66 4.58
C LEU A 141 -6.29 6.74 5.34
N PRO A 142 -7.40 7.08 4.66
CA PRO A 142 -8.74 6.96 5.22
C PRO A 142 -9.10 5.50 5.50
N THR A 143 -10.05 5.27 6.43
CA THR A 143 -10.48 3.94 6.87
C THR A 143 -10.86 2.98 5.72
N PRO A 144 -11.60 3.39 4.66
CA PRO A 144 -11.91 2.47 3.57
C PRO A 144 -10.67 1.90 2.87
N GLN A 145 -9.63 2.71 2.65
CA GLN A 145 -8.38 2.25 2.04
C GLN A 145 -7.57 1.36 2.98
N LYS A 146 -7.57 1.66 4.29
CA LYS A 146 -6.98 0.80 5.33
C LYS A 146 -7.59 -0.60 5.31
N ASP A 147 -8.91 -0.69 5.25
CA ASP A 147 -9.63 -1.97 5.21
C ASP A 147 -9.34 -2.77 3.94
N LEU A 148 -9.18 -2.08 2.79
CA LEU A 148 -8.80 -2.70 1.52
C LEU A 148 -7.38 -3.31 1.55
N ILE A 149 -6.44 -2.67 2.24
CA ILE A 149 -5.08 -3.20 2.42
C ILE A 149 -5.13 -4.50 3.24
N ILE A 150 -5.89 -4.50 4.33
CA ILE A 150 -6.03 -5.71 5.15
C ILE A 150 -6.69 -6.82 4.33
N LEU A 151 -7.72 -6.48 3.54
CA LEU A 151 -8.38 -7.42 2.65
C LEU A 151 -7.45 -7.96 1.56
N SER A 152 -6.51 -7.16 1.02
CA SER A 152 -5.58 -7.67 0.01
C SER A 152 -4.60 -8.69 0.59
N LEU A 153 -4.21 -8.53 1.87
CA LEU A 153 -3.36 -9.51 2.56
C LEU A 153 -4.06 -10.88 2.74
N THR A 154 -5.39 -10.93 2.89
CA THR A 154 -6.12 -12.22 2.97
C THR A 154 -6.01 -13.02 1.68
N LYS A 155 -5.82 -12.33 0.56
CA LYS A 155 -5.73 -12.90 -0.79
C LYS A 155 -4.35 -13.40 -1.16
N LYS A 156 -3.30 -13.10 -0.40
CA LYS A 156 -1.97 -13.67 -0.64
C LYS A 156 -2.02 -15.20 -0.57
N ASP A 157 -1.18 -15.86 -1.35
CA ASP A 157 -1.00 -17.32 -1.34
C ASP A 157 -0.12 -17.78 -0.19
N LYS A 158 0.70 -16.87 0.34
CA LYS A 158 1.54 -17.07 1.50
C LYS A 158 1.59 -15.81 2.35
N ILE A 159 1.61 -15.99 3.66
CA ILE A 159 1.91 -14.95 4.63
C ILE A 159 3.21 -15.31 5.34
N GLU A 160 3.98 -14.31 5.73
CA GLU A 160 5.27 -14.41 6.40
C GLU A 160 5.27 -13.65 7.74
N GLU A 161 6.37 -13.74 8.51
CA GLU A 161 6.48 -13.04 9.80
C GLU A 161 6.37 -11.52 9.65
N LEU A 162 6.90 -10.95 8.56
CA LEU A 162 6.86 -9.51 8.30
C LEU A 162 5.42 -9.02 8.05
N ASP A 163 4.58 -9.82 7.38
CA ASP A 163 3.17 -9.48 7.21
C ASP A 163 2.45 -9.38 8.57
N TRP A 164 2.80 -10.25 9.54
CA TRP A 164 2.23 -10.16 10.90
C TRP A 164 2.75 -8.95 11.68
N GLN A 165 4.03 -8.57 11.51
CA GLN A 165 4.55 -7.33 12.09
C GLN A 165 3.83 -6.10 11.53
N PHE A 166 3.58 -6.12 10.22
CA PHE A 166 2.86 -5.07 9.54
C PHE A 166 1.40 -4.99 10.00
N LEU A 167 0.69 -6.13 10.07
CA LEU A 167 -0.66 -6.16 10.61
C LEU A 167 -0.70 -5.68 12.07
N ASP A 168 0.30 -5.99 12.90
CA ASP A 168 0.39 -5.52 14.29
C ASP A 168 0.48 -4.01 14.42
N SER A 169 1.19 -3.32 13.52
CA SER A 169 1.26 -1.86 13.53
C SER A 169 -0.11 -1.22 13.25
N MET A 170 -0.97 -1.90 12.49
CA MET A 170 -2.30 -1.42 12.12
C MET A 170 -3.38 -1.62 13.17
N VAL A 171 -3.19 -2.57 14.10
CA VAL A 171 -4.23 -3.05 15.00
C VAL A 171 -4.90 -1.93 15.80
N LYS A 172 -4.17 -0.85 16.11
CA LYS A 172 -4.67 0.30 16.89
C LYS A 172 -5.77 1.10 16.19
N GLN A 173 -5.92 0.97 14.87
CA GLN A 173 -6.79 1.81 14.05
C GLN A 173 -7.82 0.99 13.24
N LEU A 174 -8.09 -0.24 13.67
CA LEU A 174 -9.00 -1.13 12.94
C LEU A 174 -10.45 -0.65 13.01
N SER A 175 -11.10 -0.62 11.86
CA SER A 175 -12.55 -0.61 11.77
C SER A 175 -13.11 -2.00 12.07
N SER A 176 -14.42 -2.10 12.29
CA SER A 176 -15.08 -3.42 12.41
C SER A 176 -14.93 -4.27 11.14
N SER A 177 -14.89 -3.65 9.95
CA SER A 177 -14.61 -4.39 8.71
C SER A 177 -13.15 -4.89 8.67
N GLY A 178 -12.20 -4.06 9.11
CA GLY A 178 -10.80 -4.45 9.24
C GLY A 178 -10.61 -5.62 10.20
N VAL A 179 -11.37 -5.67 11.29
CA VAL A 179 -11.37 -6.81 12.24
C VAL A 179 -11.81 -8.10 11.55
N ILE A 180 -12.89 -8.08 10.77
CA ILE A 180 -13.38 -9.25 10.03
C ILE A 180 -12.30 -9.79 9.08
N ASN A 181 -11.66 -8.90 8.32
CA ASN A 181 -10.59 -9.28 7.39
C ASN A 181 -9.36 -9.86 8.11
N ILE A 182 -8.97 -9.29 9.25
CA ILE A 182 -7.90 -9.85 10.09
C ILE A 182 -8.26 -11.24 10.58
N VAL A 183 -9.49 -11.45 11.04
CA VAL A 183 -9.94 -12.77 11.50
C VAL A 183 -9.83 -13.79 10.38
N GLU A 184 -10.18 -13.43 9.16
CA GLU A 184 -10.01 -14.29 7.99
C GLU A 184 -8.54 -14.64 7.74
N CYS A 185 -7.64 -13.65 7.79
CA CYS A 185 -6.19 -13.86 7.73
C CYS A 185 -5.71 -14.87 8.79
N VAL A 186 -6.11 -14.67 10.05
CA VAL A 186 -5.72 -15.55 11.16
C VAL A 186 -6.24 -16.97 10.93
N ARG A 187 -7.51 -17.13 10.54
CA ARG A 187 -8.11 -18.44 10.27
C ARG A 187 -7.36 -19.19 9.17
N LYS A 188 -6.99 -18.49 8.09
CA LYS A 188 -6.31 -19.08 6.93
C LYS A 188 -4.87 -19.52 7.27
N TRP A 189 -4.15 -18.75 8.08
CA TRP A 189 -2.69 -18.88 8.15
C TRP A 189 -2.08 -19.21 9.51
N SER A 190 -2.78 -18.96 10.62
CA SER A 190 -2.23 -19.06 11.98
C SER A 190 -1.57 -20.40 12.34
N ASN A 191 -2.04 -21.51 11.78
CA ASN A 191 -1.50 -22.86 12.08
C ASN A 191 -0.01 -22.99 11.72
N LYS A 192 0.52 -22.15 10.83
CA LYS A 192 1.94 -22.11 10.49
C LYS A 192 2.79 -21.34 11.52
N PHE A 193 2.16 -20.58 12.41
CA PHE A 193 2.81 -19.59 13.29
C PHE A 193 2.60 -19.86 14.78
N THR A 194 2.25 -21.08 15.17
CA THR A 194 1.91 -21.43 16.56
C THR A 194 3.05 -21.18 17.56
N LYS A 195 4.31 -21.15 17.09
CA LYS A 195 5.50 -20.85 17.89
C LYS A 195 6.08 -19.45 17.66
N SER A 196 5.48 -18.65 16.78
CA SER A 196 5.97 -17.32 16.45
C SER A 196 5.69 -16.32 17.57
N GLN A 197 6.73 -15.60 17.99
CA GLN A 197 6.59 -14.50 18.94
C GLN A 197 5.87 -13.29 18.33
N VAL A 198 6.11 -13.02 17.05
CA VAL A 198 5.48 -11.91 16.33
C VAL A 198 3.98 -12.16 16.24
N PHE A 199 3.58 -13.33 15.73
CA PHE A 199 2.18 -13.70 15.61
C PHE A 199 1.46 -13.71 16.97
N GLY A 200 2.12 -14.21 18.01
CA GLY A 200 1.54 -14.16 19.36
C GLY A 200 1.35 -12.74 19.89
N LYS A 201 2.32 -11.83 19.68
CA LYS A 201 2.21 -10.42 20.07
C LYS A 201 1.07 -9.73 19.31
N PHE A 202 0.99 -9.99 18.01
CA PHE A 202 -0.11 -9.55 17.16
C PHE A 202 -1.48 -9.94 17.74
N LEU A 203 -1.68 -11.21 18.10
CA LEU A 203 -2.95 -11.65 18.69
C LEU A 203 -3.26 -10.97 20.03
N VAL A 204 -2.25 -10.74 20.88
CA VAL A 204 -2.43 -10.01 22.14
C VAL A 204 -2.85 -8.56 21.87
N ASN A 205 -2.19 -7.89 20.94
CA ASN A 205 -2.52 -6.52 20.58
C ASN A 205 -3.90 -6.43 19.92
N LEU A 206 -4.26 -7.40 19.08
CA LEU A 206 -5.59 -7.49 18.48
C LEU A 206 -6.67 -7.48 19.56
N CYS A 207 -6.53 -8.32 20.60
CA CYS A 207 -7.48 -8.36 21.73
C CYS A 207 -7.57 -7.03 22.49
N LYS A 208 -6.41 -6.39 22.75
CA LYS A 208 -6.36 -5.14 23.51
C LYS A 208 -7.14 -4.02 22.82
N ASN A 209 -7.02 -3.94 21.51
CA ASN A 209 -7.54 -2.85 20.70
C ASN A 209 -8.94 -3.12 20.14
N LEU A 210 -9.64 -4.16 20.61
CA LEU A 210 -11.03 -4.37 20.22
C LEU A 210 -11.92 -3.26 20.78
N ASN A 211 -12.67 -2.68 19.85
CA ASN A 211 -13.51 -1.51 20.06
C ASN A 211 -14.99 -1.89 20.27
N SER A 212 -15.44 -3.05 19.75
CA SER A 212 -16.83 -3.49 19.87
C SER A 212 -17.01 -4.93 20.37
N PHE A 213 -18.21 -5.23 20.85
CA PHE A 213 -18.57 -6.56 21.36
C PHE A 213 -18.66 -7.60 20.24
N ASN A 214 -19.23 -7.24 19.08
CA ASN A 214 -19.32 -8.13 17.93
C ASN A 214 -17.93 -8.57 17.42
N ASP A 215 -16.95 -7.67 17.52
CA ASP A 215 -15.54 -7.96 17.22
C ASP A 215 -14.95 -8.97 18.23
N THR A 216 -15.37 -8.88 19.49
CA THR A 216 -14.91 -9.73 20.60
C THR A 216 -15.35 -11.18 20.43
N ASP A 217 -16.63 -11.42 20.09
CA ASP A 217 -17.15 -12.78 19.83
C ASP A 217 -16.45 -13.43 18.62
N THR A 218 -16.29 -12.64 17.55
CA THR A 218 -15.65 -13.08 16.31
C THR A 218 -14.21 -13.53 16.57
N ILE A 219 -13.49 -12.80 17.44
CA ILE A 219 -12.10 -13.09 17.79
C ILE A 219 -11.97 -14.18 18.86
N SER A 220 -12.93 -14.33 19.78
CA SER A 220 -12.92 -15.42 20.79
C SER A 220 -12.80 -16.77 20.12
N PHE A 221 -13.63 -16.99 19.09
CA PHE A 221 -13.62 -18.22 18.31
C PHE A 221 -12.26 -18.52 17.68
N VAL A 222 -11.53 -17.48 17.27
CA VAL A 222 -10.22 -17.61 16.63
C VAL A 222 -9.16 -17.95 17.68
N ILE A 223 -9.08 -17.19 18.76
CA ILE A 223 -8.04 -17.37 19.78
C ILE A 223 -8.20 -18.70 20.52
N GLU A 224 -9.43 -19.13 20.77
CA GLU A 224 -9.72 -20.43 21.38
C GLU A 224 -9.24 -21.57 20.49
N LYS A 225 -9.44 -21.48 19.18
CA LYS A 225 -9.11 -22.55 18.23
C LYS A 225 -7.66 -22.58 17.79
N HIS A 226 -6.96 -21.46 17.80
CA HIS A 226 -5.59 -21.39 17.33
C HIS A 226 -4.57 -21.47 18.49
N GLU A 227 -3.48 -22.18 18.25
CA GLU A 227 -2.37 -22.26 19.20
C GLU A 227 -1.41 -21.08 18.97
N THR A 228 -0.95 -20.49 20.07
CA THR A 228 0.08 -19.44 20.05
C THR A 228 0.77 -19.36 21.41
N ILE A 229 2.03 -18.94 21.43
CA ILE A 229 2.84 -18.84 22.66
C ILE A 229 2.29 -17.83 23.67
N PHE A 230 1.48 -16.86 23.24
CA PHE A 230 0.87 -15.85 24.12
C PHE A 230 -0.64 -16.06 24.32
N LYS A 231 -1.15 -17.28 24.11
CA LYS A 231 -2.59 -17.59 24.15
C LYS A 231 -3.26 -17.18 25.45
N ARG A 232 -2.64 -17.48 26.60
CA ARG A 232 -3.15 -17.10 27.93
C ARG A 232 -3.28 -15.59 28.09
N GLN A 233 -2.32 -14.83 27.57
CA GLN A 233 -2.34 -13.38 27.65
C GLN A 233 -3.42 -12.78 26.74
N ALA A 234 -3.57 -13.30 25.52
CA ALA A 234 -4.62 -12.87 24.60
C ALA A 234 -6.03 -13.14 25.17
N LEU A 235 -6.26 -14.36 25.69
CA LEU A 235 -7.52 -14.71 26.35
C LEU A 235 -7.83 -13.83 27.56
N LYS A 236 -6.82 -13.46 28.36
CA LYS A 236 -7.01 -12.55 29.50
C LYS A 236 -7.58 -11.19 29.05
N TYR A 237 -7.00 -10.57 28.02
CA TYR A 237 -7.51 -9.28 27.50
C TYR A 237 -8.92 -9.40 26.93
N LEU A 238 -9.22 -10.52 26.28
CA LEU A 238 -10.55 -10.78 25.75
C LEU A 238 -11.58 -10.91 26.88
N GLN A 239 -11.25 -11.66 27.93
CA GLN A 239 -12.08 -11.82 29.13
C GLN A 239 -12.31 -10.49 29.85
N GLU A 240 -11.27 -9.66 30.00
CA GLU A 240 -11.39 -8.32 30.58
C GLU A 240 -12.43 -7.50 29.79
N LYS A 241 -12.37 -7.49 28.46
CA LYS A 241 -13.32 -6.77 27.60
C LYS A 241 -14.75 -7.30 27.71
N LEU A 242 -14.93 -8.62 27.86
CA LEU A 242 -16.25 -9.23 28.06
C LEU A 242 -16.81 -8.95 29.48
N SER A 243 -15.94 -8.89 30.49
CA SER A 243 -16.31 -8.74 31.90
C SER A 243 -16.66 -7.30 32.32
N VAL A 244 -16.20 -6.28 31.59
CA VAL A 244 -16.47 -4.85 31.88
C VAL A 244 -17.93 -4.44 31.63
N LYS A 245 -18.82 -5.39 31.33
CA LYS A 245 -20.23 -5.13 30.94
C LYS A 245 -21.30 -5.75 31.84
N PHE A 246 -20.99 -6.05 33.10
CA PHE A 246 -22.01 -6.37 34.12
C PHE A 246 -22.00 -5.35 35.25
#